data_AF-A0A286UI93-F1
#
_entry.id   AF-A0A286UI93-F1
#
_cell.length_a   1.000
_cell.length_b   1.000
_cell.length_c   1.000
_cell.angle_alpha   90.00
_cell.angle_beta   90.00
_cell.angle_gamma   90.00
#
_symmetry.space_group_name_H-M   'P 1'
#
loop_
_entity.id
_entity.type
_entity.pdbx_description
1 polymer ?
#
loop_
_entity_poly.entity_id
_entity_poly.type
_entity_poly.pdbx_seq_one_letter_code
_entity_poly.pdbx_strand_id
1 'polypeptide(L)'
;MLLCTNRIFVQRHLTTRPLYLLTRAKSRLAAIKNAPQNTLPDGVVIHVSESLSDRRSVFVGRACRVTDPSAVSSIISYLMTDKRIAKASHPTIYAWRCIVDEKIKQGNDDCGEASAGGKLSDLLELLNVNDILVVVTRNLGDHK
;
A
#
# COMPACT_ATOMS: atom_id res chain seq x y z
N MET A 1 -40.32 45.45 -46.84
CA MET A 1 -39.43 46.58 -47.23
C MET A 1 -38.11 46.37 -46.51
N LEU A 2 -37.21 45.61 -47.15
CA LEU A 2 -35.88 45.27 -46.65
C LEU A 2 -34.94 46.44 -46.97
N LEU A 3 -34.26 46.98 -45.97
CA LEU A 3 -33.14 47.89 -46.17
C LEU A 3 -31.84 47.22 -45.73
N CYS A 4 -30.89 47.38 -46.63
CA CYS A 4 -29.54 46.88 -46.69
C CYS A 4 -28.61 47.62 -45.73
N THR A 5 -27.62 46.94 -45.12
CA THR A 5 -26.30 47.54 -44.89
C THR A 5 -25.20 46.47 -44.90
N ASN A 6 -24.22 46.69 -45.79
CA ASN A 6 -22.92 46.05 -45.86
C ASN A 6 -22.04 46.41 -44.65
N ARG A 7 -21.22 45.49 -44.12
CA ARG A 7 -19.84 45.80 -43.66
C ARG A 7 -19.01 44.53 -43.31
N ILE A 8 -17.95 44.36 -44.11
CA ILE A 8 -16.53 44.16 -43.74
C ILE A 8 -16.07 42.81 -43.13
N PHE A 9 -15.18 42.20 -43.89
CA PHE A 9 -14.26 41.10 -43.63
C PHE A 9 -13.01 41.55 -42.84
N VAL A 10 -12.23 40.59 -42.31
CA VAL A 10 -10.92 40.69 -41.60
C VAL A 10 -11.11 40.86 -40.06
N GLN A 11 -10.62 39.99 -39.16
CA GLN A 11 -9.22 39.56 -38.98
C GLN A 11 -9.15 38.30 -38.09
N ARG A 12 -8.33 37.31 -38.48
CA ARG A 12 -7.94 36.16 -37.66
C ARG A 12 -7.01 36.62 -36.55
N HIS A 13 -7.46 36.61 -35.30
CA HIS A 13 -6.55 36.68 -34.15
C HIS A 13 -6.06 35.29 -33.78
N LEU A 14 -4.80 35.01 -34.09
CA LEU A 14 -4.02 33.92 -33.50
C LEU A 14 -3.84 34.21 -32.01
N THR A 15 -4.48 33.43 -31.15
CA THR A 15 -4.24 33.48 -29.71
C THR A 15 -2.93 32.74 -29.41
N THR A 16 -1.85 33.48 -29.20
CA THR A 16 -0.61 32.92 -28.66
C THR A 16 -0.87 32.46 -27.23
N ARG A 17 -0.97 31.15 -27.03
CA ARG A 17 -1.02 30.52 -25.70
C ARG A 17 0.22 30.95 -24.90
N PRO A 18 0.06 31.51 -23.69
CA PRO A 18 1.20 32.00 -22.93
C PRO A 18 2.01 30.83 -22.34
N LEU A 19 3.35 30.94 -22.44
CA LEU A 19 4.34 29.89 -22.15
C LEU A 19 4.45 29.51 -20.65
N TYR A 20 3.67 30.14 -19.75
CA TYR A 20 3.70 29.88 -18.30
C TYR A 20 2.88 28.67 -17.85
N LEU A 21 2.05 28.07 -18.72
CA LEU A 21 1.29 26.86 -18.38
C LEU A 21 2.15 25.57 -18.40
N LEU A 22 3.34 25.61 -19.02
CA LEU A 22 4.21 24.44 -19.18
C LEU A 22 5.12 24.19 -17.97
N THR A 23 5.33 25.18 -17.10
CA THR A 23 6.18 25.04 -15.90
C THR A 23 5.53 24.13 -14.84
N ARG A 24 4.20 24.16 -14.70
CA ARG A 24 3.46 23.32 -13.75
C ARG A 24 3.42 21.83 -14.14
N ALA A 25 3.49 21.53 -15.44
CA ALA A 25 3.53 20.15 -15.91
C ALA A 25 4.89 19.48 -15.64
N LYS A 26 5.99 20.22 -15.83
CA LYS A 26 7.36 19.73 -15.57
C LYS A 26 7.61 19.41 -14.10
N SER A 27 7.11 20.24 -13.17
CA SER A 27 7.21 19.99 -11.73
C SER A 27 6.40 18.76 -11.28
N ARG A 28 5.23 18.52 -11.89
CA ARG A 28 4.43 17.30 -11.65
C ARG A 28 5.13 16.03 -12.14
N LEU A 29 5.77 16.09 -13.31
CA LEU A 29 6.55 14.97 -13.86
C LEU A 29 7.80 14.67 -13.03
N ALA A 30 8.46 15.69 -12.48
CA ALA A 30 9.61 15.52 -11.58
C ALA A 30 9.21 14.91 -10.21
N ALA A 31 8.03 15.26 -9.68
CA ALA A 31 7.49 14.68 -8.45
C ALA A 31 7.13 13.19 -8.61
N ILE A 32 6.63 12.76 -9.78
CA ILE A 32 6.33 11.35 -10.06
C ILE A 32 7.61 10.49 -10.08
N LYS A 33 8.75 11.06 -10.52
CA LYS A 33 10.04 10.35 -10.53
C LYS A 33 10.64 10.12 -9.13
N ASN A 34 10.24 10.91 -8.13
CA ASN A 34 10.75 10.85 -6.75
C ASN A 34 9.73 10.27 -5.75
N ALA A 35 8.65 9.65 -6.22
CA ALA A 35 7.83 8.85 -5.33
C ALA A 35 8.69 7.66 -4.83
N PRO A 36 8.68 7.35 -3.51
CA PRO A 36 9.33 6.14 -3.03
C PRO A 36 8.69 4.98 -3.78
N GLN A 37 9.47 4.31 -4.62
CA GLN A 37 9.04 3.08 -5.24
C GLN A 37 8.95 2.08 -4.09
N ASN A 38 7.74 1.83 -3.59
CA ASN A 38 7.49 0.75 -2.64
C ASN A 38 7.66 -0.57 -3.40
N THR A 39 8.90 -0.93 -3.68
CA THR A 39 9.29 -2.20 -4.27
C THR A 39 9.59 -3.17 -3.13
N LEU A 40 9.18 -4.42 -3.31
CA LEU A 40 9.52 -5.48 -2.38
C LEU A 40 11.06 -5.62 -2.34
N PRO A 41 11.68 -5.82 -1.15
CA PRO A 41 13.13 -6.04 -1.07
C PRO A 41 13.53 -7.27 -1.90
N ASP A 42 14.73 -7.22 -2.48
CA ASP A 42 15.24 -8.31 -3.31
C ASP A 42 15.27 -9.64 -2.54
N GLY A 43 14.77 -10.70 -3.19
CA GLY A 43 14.76 -12.07 -2.63
C GLY A 43 13.63 -12.35 -1.63
N VAL A 44 12.77 -11.40 -1.30
CA VAL A 44 11.59 -11.65 -0.45
C VAL A 44 10.49 -12.34 -1.27
N VAL A 45 10.03 -13.49 -0.79
CA VAL A 45 8.88 -14.21 -1.34
C VAL A 45 7.74 -14.18 -0.33
N ILE A 46 6.58 -13.69 -0.76
CA ILE A 46 5.37 -13.65 0.06
C ILE A 46 4.48 -14.85 -0.26
N HIS A 47 4.30 -15.71 0.72
CA HIS A 47 3.34 -16.82 0.68
C HIS A 47 1.99 -16.33 1.18
N VAL A 48 0.92 -16.60 0.43
CA VAL A 48 -0.44 -16.17 0.77
C VAL A 48 -1.27 -17.42 1.09
N SER A 49 -2.01 -17.38 2.20
CA SER A 49 -2.92 -18.45 2.58
C SER A 49 -4.22 -18.39 1.79
N GLU A 50 -5.00 -19.47 1.84
CA GLU A 50 -6.42 -19.40 1.52
C GLU A 50 -7.14 -18.45 2.48
N SER A 51 -8.30 -17.94 2.05
CA SER A 51 -9.13 -17.07 2.89
C SER A 51 -9.88 -17.88 3.94
N LEU A 52 -9.77 -17.49 5.21
CA LEU A 52 -10.56 -18.03 6.31
C LEU A 52 -11.76 -17.14 6.59
N SER A 53 -12.95 -17.71 6.74
CA SER A 53 -14.15 -16.96 7.12
C SER A 53 -14.59 -17.34 8.54
N ASP A 54 -14.84 -16.33 9.38
CA ASP A 54 -15.43 -16.52 10.71
C ASP A 54 -16.34 -15.34 11.07
N ARG A 55 -17.57 -15.62 11.53
CA ARG A 55 -18.55 -14.60 11.97
C ARG A 55 -18.64 -13.39 11.04
N ARG A 56 -18.76 -13.64 9.73
CA ARG A 56 -18.80 -12.63 8.66
C ARG A 56 -17.49 -11.88 8.43
N SER A 57 -16.43 -12.12 9.19
CA SER A 57 -15.08 -11.62 8.87
C SER A 57 -14.38 -12.58 7.93
N VAL A 58 -13.60 -12.04 7.00
CA VAL A 58 -12.73 -12.78 6.10
C VAL A 58 -11.28 -12.40 6.40
N PHE A 59 -10.45 -13.42 6.61
CA PHE A 59 -9.04 -13.28 6.95
C PHE A 59 -8.17 -13.87 5.85
N VAL A 60 -7.12 -13.15 5.48
CA VAL A 60 -6.10 -13.65 4.56
C VAL A 60 -4.74 -13.47 5.21
N GLY A 61 -4.05 -14.58 5.46
CA GLY A 61 -2.70 -14.62 6.00
C GLY A 61 -1.65 -14.50 4.90
N ARG A 62 -0.56 -13.82 5.22
CA ARG A 62 0.64 -13.70 4.40
C ARG A 62 1.85 -13.95 5.26
N ALA A 63 2.82 -14.70 4.75
CA ALA A 63 4.06 -14.97 5.45
C ALA A 63 5.25 -14.79 4.51
N CYS A 64 6.35 -14.25 5.04
CA CYS A 64 7.61 -14.15 4.31
C CYS A 64 8.79 -14.27 5.28
N ARG A 65 9.92 -14.71 4.74
CA ARG A 65 11.18 -14.76 5.49
C ARG A 65 11.69 -13.34 5.72
N VAL A 66 12.06 -13.02 6.95
CA VAL A 66 12.65 -11.72 7.32
C VAL A 66 13.81 -11.96 8.28
N THR A 67 15.03 -11.67 7.83
CA THR A 67 16.26 -11.81 8.62
C THR A 67 16.65 -10.53 9.35
N ASP A 68 16.14 -9.37 8.91
CA ASP A 68 16.44 -8.08 9.52
C ASP A 68 15.15 -7.29 9.81
N PRO A 69 14.99 -6.71 11.01
CA PRO A 69 13.80 -5.93 11.39
C PRO A 69 13.50 -4.75 10.46
N SER A 70 14.51 -4.15 9.83
CA SER A 70 14.30 -2.98 8.96
C SER A 70 13.48 -3.33 7.71
N ALA A 71 13.55 -4.57 7.24
CA ALA A 71 12.80 -5.03 6.07
C ALA A 71 11.28 -5.06 6.33
N VAL A 72 10.84 -5.19 7.58
CA VAL A 72 9.42 -5.26 7.94
C VAL A 72 8.66 -4.04 7.43
N SER A 73 9.17 -2.84 7.69
CA SER A 73 8.51 -1.59 7.29
C SER A 73 8.35 -1.49 5.76
N SER A 74 9.37 -1.90 5.00
CA SER A 74 9.32 -1.93 3.54
C SER A 74 8.29 -2.93 3.00
N ILE A 75 8.21 -4.12 3.61
CA ILE A 75 7.24 -5.16 3.21
C ILE A 75 5.81 -4.72 3.52
N ILE A 76 5.55 -4.16 4.70
CA ILE A 76 4.23 -3.61 5.06
C ILE A 76 3.84 -2.49 4.09
N SER A 77 4.77 -1.58 3.80
CA SER A 77 4.55 -0.49 2.85
C SER A 77 4.25 -1.00 1.43
N TYR A 78 4.91 -2.06 0.99
CA TYR A 78 4.62 -2.76 -0.26
C TYR A 78 3.21 -3.37 -0.26
N LEU A 79 2.81 -4.08 0.80
CA LEU A 79 1.47 -4.68 0.90
C LEU A 79 0.36 -3.62 0.84
N MET A 80 0.59 -2.44 1.43
CA MET A 80 -0.35 -1.32 1.41
C MET A 80 -0.51 -0.68 0.02
N THR A 81 0.32 -1.03 -0.97
CA THR A 81 0.09 -0.60 -2.35
C THR A 81 -1.08 -1.34 -3.03
N ASP A 82 -1.41 -2.56 -2.57
CA ASP A 82 -2.59 -3.27 -3.05
C ASP A 82 -3.85 -2.62 -2.44
N LYS A 83 -4.67 -2.04 -3.30
CA LYS A 83 -5.92 -1.37 -2.91
C LYS A 83 -6.88 -2.28 -2.16
N ARG A 84 -6.84 -3.60 -2.37
CA ARG A 84 -7.68 -4.56 -1.65
C ARG A 84 -7.25 -4.71 -0.20
N ILE A 85 -5.94 -4.66 0.06
CA ILE A 85 -5.38 -4.71 1.41
C ILE A 85 -5.61 -3.36 2.09
N ALA A 86 -5.26 -2.26 1.41
CA ALA A 86 -5.34 -0.91 1.98
C ALA A 86 -6.77 -0.47 2.37
N LYS A 87 -7.80 -1.02 1.70
CA LYS A 87 -9.22 -0.74 2.01
C LYS A 87 -9.83 -1.67 3.05
N ALA A 88 -9.07 -2.66 3.52
CA ALA A 88 -9.59 -3.62 4.49
C ALA A 88 -9.89 -2.96 5.83
N SER A 89 -10.78 -3.58 6.61
CA SER A 89 -11.12 -3.10 7.96
C SER A 89 -9.88 -3.06 8.85
N HIS A 90 -9.03 -4.07 8.75
CA HIS A 90 -7.69 -4.08 9.35
C HIS A 90 -6.70 -4.58 8.29
N PRO A 91 -6.01 -3.65 7.59
CA PRO A 91 -5.14 -3.97 6.46
C PRO A 91 -3.98 -4.90 6.79
N THR A 92 -3.27 -4.61 7.88
CA THR A 92 -1.97 -5.22 8.18
C THR A 92 -1.83 -5.43 9.69
N ILE A 93 -2.57 -6.40 10.24
CA ILE A 93 -2.28 -6.93 11.57
C ILE A 93 -1.05 -7.81 11.42
N TYR A 94 0.03 -7.61 12.17
CA TYR A 94 1.24 -8.41 11.96
C TYR A 94 2.02 -8.71 13.23
N ALA A 95 2.84 -9.75 13.14
CA ALA A 95 3.92 -10.03 14.07
C ALA A 95 5.12 -10.58 13.31
N TRP A 96 6.31 -10.32 13.82
CA TRP A 96 7.55 -10.83 13.26
C TRP A 96 8.51 -11.23 14.37
N ARG A 97 9.40 -12.16 14.04
CA ARG A 97 10.47 -12.62 14.90
C ARG A 97 11.67 -12.97 14.04
N CYS A 98 12.86 -12.48 14.38
CA CYS A 98 14.10 -12.80 13.67
C CYS A 98 15.31 -12.80 14.62
N ILE A 99 16.32 -13.58 14.26
CA ILE A 99 17.56 -13.70 15.00
C ILE A 99 18.58 -12.77 14.36
N VAL A 100 19.04 -11.77 15.13
CA VAL A 100 20.05 -10.80 14.70
C VAL A 100 21.16 -10.80 15.74
N ASP A 101 22.39 -11.06 15.32
CA ASP A 101 23.56 -11.15 16.21
C ASP A 101 23.33 -12.10 17.40
N GLU A 102 22.80 -13.31 17.11
CA GLU A 102 22.43 -14.34 18.09
C GLU A 102 21.34 -13.93 19.11
N LYS A 103 20.73 -12.76 18.93
CA LYS A 103 19.64 -12.26 19.76
C LYS A 103 18.33 -12.30 19.01
N ILE A 104 17.30 -12.81 19.67
CA ILE A 104 15.93 -12.79 19.16
C ILE A 104 15.41 -11.36 19.28
N LYS A 105 14.99 -10.80 18.14
CA LYS A 105 14.21 -9.57 18.07
C LYS A 105 12.81 -9.93 17.58
N GLN A 106 11.80 -9.28 18.15
CA GLN A 106 10.41 -9.50 17.77
C GLN A 106 9.62 -8.20 17.90
N GLY A 107 8.50 -8.13 17.21
CA GLY A 107 7.58 -7.00 17.26
C GLY A 107 6.23 -7.33 16.63
N ASN A 108 5.22 -6.53 16.95
CA ASN A 108 3.87 -6.71 16.46
C ASN A 108 3.17 -5.36 16.25
N ASP A 109 2.05 -5.41 15.52
CA ASP A 109 1.10 -4.31 15.37
C ASP A 109 -0.30 -4.90 15.22
N ASP A 110 -1.22 -4.41 16.06
CA ASP A 110 -2.62 -4.82 16.12
C ASP A 110 -3.48 -4.17 15.02
N CYS A 111 -3.01 -3.09 14.37
CA CYS A 111 -3.76 -2.34 13.35
C CYS A 111 -5.20 -2.00 13.80
N GLY A 112 -5.37 -1.65 15.07
CA GLY A 112 -6.67 -1.34 15.69
C GLY A 112 -7.56 -2.55 16.02
N GLU A 113 -7.15 -3.78 15.72
CA GLU A 113 -7.80 -5.02 16.16
C GLU A 113 -7.23 -5.44 17.51
N ALA A 114 -7.97 -5.19 18.60
CA ALA A 114 -7.46 -5.33 19.96
C ALA A 114 -6.78 -6.69 20.23
N SER A 115 -5.50 -6.64 20.60
CA SER A 115 -4.64 -7.78 20.96
C SER A 115 -4.35 -8.79 19.85
N ALA A 116 -4.63 -8.48 18.58
CA ALA A 116 -4.47 -9.43 17.49
C ALA A 116 -3.00 -9.68 17.09
N GLY A 117 -2.20 -8.63 16.96
CA GLY A 117 -0.75 -8.69 16.75
C GLY A 117 -0.02 -9.29 17.95
N GLY A 118 -0.46 -8.98 19.17
CA GLY A 118 -0.01 -9.67 20.39
C GLY A 118 -0.15 -11.19 20.30
N LYS A 119 -1.37 -11.67 20.00
CA LYS A 119 -1.65 -13.10 19.82
C LYS A 119 -0.82 -13.75 18.70
N LEU A 120 -0.57 -13.02 17.60
CA LEU A 120 0.30 -13.51 16.54
C LEU A 120 1.75 -13.67 17.03
N SER A 121 2.24 -12.72 17.83
CA SER A 121 3.57 -12.80 18.44
C SER A 121 3.69 -14.00 19.39
N ASP A 122 2.71 -14.18 20.28
CA ASP A 122 2.66 -15.30 21.22
C ASP A 122 2.64 -16.65 20.48
N LEU A 123 1.91 -16.73 19.36
CA LEU A 123 1.88 -17.92 18.50
C LEU A 123 3.25 -18.22 17.88
N LEU A 124 3.96 -17.21 17.37
CA LEU A 124 5.31 -17.39 16.81
C LEU A 124 6.31 -17.83 17.88
N GLU A 125 6.15 -17.34 19.11
CA GLU A 125 6.95 -17.75 20.26
C GLU A 125 6.67 -19.21 20.63
N LEU A 126 5.39 -19.56 20.80
CA LEU A 126 4.94 -20.91 21.15
C LEU A 126 5.40 -21.97 20.13
N LEU A 127 5.33 -21.64 18.83
CA LEU A 127 5.78 -22.54 17.76
C LEU A 127 7.30 -22.53 17.55
N ASN A 128 8.03 -21.66 18.26
CA ASN A 128 9.47 -21.44 18.11
C ASN A 128 9.92 -21.19 16.66
N VAL A 129 9.15 -20.38 15.92
CA VAL A 129 9.44 -20.03 14.52
C VAL A 129 10.18 -18.70 14.46
N ASN A 130 11.33 -18.69 13.78
CA ASN A 130 12.21 -17.53 13.67
C ASN A 130 12.45 -17.11 12.21
N ASP A 131 12.90 -15.87 12.06
CA ASP A 131 13.12 -15.11 10.82
C ASP A 131 11.94 -15.19 9.84
N ILE A 132 10.77 -14.87 10.39
CA ILE A 132 9.49 -14.81 9.70
C ILE A 132 8.74 -13.52 10.06
N LEU A 133 8.02 -12.98 9.08
CA LEU A 133 6.98 -11.96 9.25
C LEU A 133 5.66 -12.59 8.82
N VAL A 134 4.65 -12.49 9.69
CA VAL A 134 3.28 -12.89 9.41
C VAL A 134 2.39 -11.65 9.41
N VAL A 135 1.64 -11.46 8.34
CA VAL A 135 0.69 -10.35 8.16
C VAL A 135 -0.69 -10.93 7.86
N VAL A 136 -1.69 -10.50 8.60
CA VAL A 136 -3.08 -10.86 8.43
C VAL A 136 -3.87 -9.63 8.01
N THR A 137 -4.61 -9.76 6.93
CA THR A 137 -5.61 -8.77 6.52
C THR A 137 -6.98 -9.27 6.93
N ARG A 138 -7.75 -8.42 7.62
CA ARG A 138 -9.14 -8.71 7.99
C ARG A 138 -10.09 -7.78 7.24
N ASN A 139 -11.06 -8.36 6.55
CA ASN A 139 -12.19 -7.68 5.94
C ASN A 139 -13.48 -8.06 6.64
N LEU A 140 -14.38 -7.09 6.82
CA LEU A 140 -15.79 -7.42 7.02
C LEU A 140 -16.34 -7.97 5.69
N GLY A 141 -16.77 -9.22 5.69
CA GLY A 141 -17.42 -9.85 4.56
C GLY A 141 -18.83 -9.32 4.36
N ASP A 142 -19.21 -9.13 3.10
CA ASP A 142 -20.54 -8.68 2.73
C ASP A 142 -21.60 -9.75 3.06
N HIS A 143 -22.76 -9.29 3.50
CA HIS A 143 -23.96 -10.12 3.57
C HIS A 143 -24.36 -10.54 2.14
N LYS A 144 -24.37 -11.84 1.86
CA LYS A 144 -25.15 -12.40 0.75
C LYS A 144 -26.42 -13.01 1.29
#